data_AF-A0AAE2T012-F1
#
_entry.id   AF-A0AAE2T012-F1
#
_cell.length_a   1.000
_cell.length_b   1.000
_cell.length_c   1.000
_cell.angle_alpha   90.00
_cell.angle_beta   90.00
_cell.angle_gamma   90.00
#
_symmetry.space_group_name_H-M   'P 1'
#
loop_
_entity.id
_entity.type
_entity.pdbx_description
1 polymer ?
#
loop_
_entity_poly.entity_id
_entity_poly.type
_entity_poly.pdbx_seq_one_letter_code
_entity_poly.pdbx_strand_id
1 'polypeptide(L)' 'MPLLKFHLLNGRTDDEVDRLLETAHRFMLRSFRVPEQDRYQIATEYEPSRLRALDTGLGFERTEFCSP' A
#
# COMPACT_ATOMS: atom_id res chain seq x y z
N MET A 1 4.98 16.53 -8.30
CA MET A 1 5.07 16.23 -6.86
C MET A 1 3.84 15.48 -6.36
N PRO A 2 3.64 14.23 -6.80
CA PRO A 2 2.61 13.36 -6.24
C PRO A 2 3.01 12.85 -4.85
N LEU A 3 2.07 12.86 -3.92
CA LEU A 3 2.23 12.27 -2.59
C LEU A 3 1.44 10.96 -2.53
N LEU A 4 2.15 9.84 -2.38
CA LEU A 4 1.51 8.53 -2.19
C LEU A 4 1.43 8.21 -0.70
N LYS A 5 0.23 7.86 -0.24
CA LYS A 5 -0.01 7.41 1.14
C LYS A 5 -0.49 5.97 1.11
N PHE A 6 0.24 5.09 1.78
CA PHE A 6 -0.08 3.68 1.92
C PHE A 6 -0.53 3.45 3.36
N HIS A 7 -1.78 3.02 3.53
CA HIS A 7 -2.31 2.59 4.81
C HIS A 7 -2.36 1.06 4.80
N LEU A 8 -1.51 0.44 5.62
CA LEU A 8 -1.27 -0.99 5.64
C LEU A 8 -1.78 -1.59 6.95
N LEU A 9 -2.10 -2.87 6.93
CA LEU A 9 -2.21 -3.65 8.16
C LEU A 9 -0.82 -4.15 8.57
N ASN A 10 -0.58 -4.22 9.88
CA ASN A 10 0.63 -4.81 10.45
C ASN A 10 0.84 -6.26 9.97
N GLY A 11 2.10 -6.70 9.93
CA GLY A 11 2.46 -8.10 9.66
C GLY A 11 3.25 -8.34 8.37
N ARG A 12 3.51 -7.29 7.59
CA ARG A 12 4.49 -7.35 6.48
C ARG A 12 5.90 -7.22 7.01
N THR A 13 6.85 -7.80 6.29
CA THR A 13 8.27 -7.55 6.52
C THR A 13 8.70 -6.23 5.90
N ASP A 14 9.79 -5.64 6.41
CA ASP A 14 10.36 -4.42 5.83
C ASP A 14 10.67 -4.59 4.34
N ASP A 15 11.20 -5.75 3.93
CA ASP A 15 11.48 -6.09 2.52
C ASP A 15 10.22 -6.10 1.63
N GLU A 16 9.06 -6.47 2.18
CA GLU A 16 7.78 -6.44 1.46
C GLU A 16 7.26 -5.01 1.32
N VAL A 17 7.38 -4.21 2.39
CA VAL A 17 7.00 -2.79 2.37
C VAL A 17 7.89 -2.03 1.38
N ASP A 18 9.20 -2.28 1.39
CA ASP A 18 10.13 -1.67 0.45
C ASP A 18 9.81 -2.04 -1.00
N ARG A 19 9.53 -3.33 -1.27
CA ARG A 19 9.11 -3.78 -2.60
C ARG A 19 7.81 -3.14 -3.07
N LEU A 20 6.85 -2.94 -2.17
CA LEU A 20 5.60 -2.21 -2.45
C LEU A 20 5.89 -0.75 -2.84
N LEU A 21 6.69 -0.05 -2.03
CA LEU A 21 7.01 1.37 -2.25
C LEU A 21 7.80 1.59 -3.54
N GLU A 22 8.81 0.77 -3.81
CA GLU A 22 9.59 0.77 -5.05
C GLU A 22 8.70 0.53 -6.27
N THR A 23 7.84 -0.50 -6.20
CA THR A 23 6.96 -0.84 -7.32
C THR A 23 5.98 0.29 -7.62
N ALA A 24 5.37 0.88 -6.59
CA ALA A 24 4.46 2.01 -6.76
C ALA A 24 5.17 3.23 -7.35
N HIS A 25 6.38 3.55 -6.89
CA HIS A 25 7.18 4.65 -7.44
C HIS A 25 7.49 4.45 -8.92
N ARG A 26 7.96 3.25 -9.30
CA ARG A 26 8.25 2.91 -10.70
C ARG A 26 7.04 3.11 -11.63
N PHE A 27 5.85 2.67 -11.20
CA PHE A 27 4.63 2.86 -11.98
C PHE A 27 4.12 4.30 -11.97
N MET A 28 4.33 5.04 -10.88
CA MET A 28 4.05 6.47 -10.79
C MET A 28 4.90 7.23 -11.83
N LEU A 29 6.21 6.99 -11.89
CA LEU A 29 7.11 7.59 -12.89
C LEU A 29 6.62 7.32 -14.32
N ARG A 30 6.27 6.06 -14.62
CA ARG A 30 5.76 5.66 -15.94
C ARG A 30 4.45 6.38 -16.31
N SER A 31 3.57 6.56 -15.34
CA SER A 31 2.21 7.06 -15.58
C SER A 31 2.18 8.59 -15.69
N PHE A 32 2.88 9.27 -14.79
CA PHE A 32 2.85 10.74 -14.68
C PHE A 32 4.02 11.43 -15.37
N ARG A 33 5.05 10.69 -15.81
CA ARG A 33 6.24 11.22 -16.50
C ARG A 33 6.94 12.33 -15.73
N VAL A 34 7.00 12.20 -14.40
CA VAL A 34 7.70 13.12 -13.50
C VAL A 34 9.18 12.73 -13.35
N PRO A 35 10.05 13.63 -12.85
CA PRO A 35 11.43 13.29 -12.54
C PRO A 35 11.53 12.12 -11.55
N GLU A 36 12.59 11.32 -11.67
CA GLU A 36 12.81 10.14 -10.82
C GLU A 36 12.87 10.47 -9.33
N GLN A 37 13.41 11.64 -8.98
CA GLN A 37 13.56 12.12 -7.61
C GLN A 37 12.25 12.67 -7.01
N ASP A 38 11.16 12.72 -7.79
CA ASP A 38 9.84 13.17 -7.32
C ASP A 38 9.16 12.07 -6.48
N ARG A 39 9.84 11.64 -5.41
CA ARG A 39 9.45 10.53 -4.54
C ARG A 39 9.02 11.04 -3.18
N TYR A 40 7.70 11.12 -2.99
CA TYR A 40 7.08 11.41 -1.71
C TYR A 40 6.13 10.28 -1.34
N GLN A 41 6.54 9.44 -0.39
CA GLN A 41 5.78 8.26 0.03
C GLN A 41 5.72 8.17 1.55
N ILE A 42 4.55 7.82 2.07
CA ILE A 42 4.34 7.54 3.49
C ILE A 42 3.67 6.17 3.56
N ALA A 43 4.30 5.22 4.24
CA ALA A 43 3.65 3.99 4.68
C ALA A 43 3.28 4.14 6.16
N THR A 44 2.03 3.84 6.49
CA THR A 44 1.56 3.80 7.87
C THR A 44 0.87 2.48 8.11
N GLU A 45 1.34 1.75 9.09
CA GLU A 45 0.79 0.47 9.49
C GLU A 45 -0.19 0.64 10.65
N TYR A 46 -1.24 -0.18 10.65
CA TYR A 46 -2.28 -0.17 11.64
C TYR A 46 -2.60 -1.58 12.11
N GLU A 47 -3.00 -1.68 13.38
CA GLU A 47 -3.63 -2.88 13.91
C GLU A 47 -4.89 -3.25 13.11
N PRO A 48 -5.20 -4.54 12.89
CA PRO A 48 -6.40 -5.00 12.19
C PRO A 48 -7.69 -4.36 12.71
N SER A 49 -7.77 -4.08 14.01
CA SER A 49 -8.91 -3.40 14.66
C SER A 49 -9.20 -1.98 14.15
N ARG A 50 -8.28 -1.34 13.41
CA ARG A 50 -8.39 0.02 12.91
C ARG A 50 -8.90 0.11 11.47
N LEU A 51 -9.02 -1.00 10.77
CA LEU A 51 -9.53 -1.05 9.40
C LEU A 51 -10.83 -1.84 9.33
N ARG A 52 -11.91 -1.18 8.90
CA ARG A 52 -13.22 -1.82 8.68
C ARG A 52 -13.56 -1.73 7.20
N ALA A 53 -13.43 -2.85 6.50
CA ALA A 53 -13.79 -2.97 5.10
C ALA A 53 -14.77 -4.13 4.95
N LEU A 54 -15.91 -3.89 4.32
CA LEU A 54 -16.89 -4.92 3.99
C LEU A 54 -16.74 -5.35 2.51
N ASP A 55 -17.48 -6.34 2.10
CA ASP A 55 -17.42 -6.97 0.77
C ASP A 55 -17.98 -6.09 -0.37
N THR A 56 -18.64 -4.97 -0.04
CA THR A 56 -19.34 -4.10 -0.99
C THR A 56 -20.38 -4.84 -1.87
N GLY A 57 -20.94 -5.94 -1.36
CA GLY A 57 -21.90 -6.78 -2.09
C GLY A 57 -21.28 -7.72 -3.12
N LEU A 58 -19.96 -7.97 -3.04
CA LEU A 58 -19.25 -8.88 -3.93
C LEU A 58 -19.32 -10.35 -3.46
N GLY A 59 -19.93 -10.64 -2.31
CA GLY A 59 -20.24 -12.00 -1.88
C GLY A 59 -19.04 -12.82 -1.41
N PHE A 60 -18.00 -12.16 -0.87
CA PHE A 60 -16.85 -12.83 -0.26
C PHE A 60 -16.66 -12.40 1.19
N GLU A 61 -16.14 -13.31 2.00
CA GLU A 61 -15.69 -13.00 3.35
C GLU A 61 -14.22 -12.55 3.33
N ARG A 62 -13.92 -11.47 4.04
CA ARG A 62 -12.53 -11.02 4.19
C ARG A 62 -11.82 -11.91 5.20
N THR A 63 -10.66 -12.44 4.82
CA THR A 63 -9.77 -13.15 5.74
C THR A 63 -8.96 -12.16 6.56
N GLU A 64 -8.65 -12.54 7.80
CA GLU A 64 -7.87 -11.70 8.73
C GLU A 64 -6.37 -11.66 8.37
N PHE A 65 -5.89 -12.62 7.59
CA PHE A 65 -4.47 -12.77 7.25
C PHE A 65 -4.19 -12.32 5.82
N CYS A 66 -3.25 -11.39 5.69
CA CYS A 66 -2.43 -11.30 4.49
C CYS A 66 -1.23 -12.20 4.77
N SER A 67 -1.21 -13.43 4.24
CA SER A 67 -0.03 -14.30 4.37
C SER A 67 1.21 -13.60 3.79
N PRO A 68 2.41 -13.87 4.34
CA PRO A 68 3.67 -13.54 3.67
C PRO A 68 3.79 -14.26 2.31
#